data_AF-A0A2T2VHJ9-F1
#
_entry.id   AF-A0A2T2VHJ9-F1
#
_cell.length_a   1.000
_cell.length_b   1.000
_cell.length_c   1.000
_cell.angle_alpha   90.00
_cell.angle_beta   90.00
_cell.angle_gamma   90.00
#
_symmetry.space_group_name_H-M   'P 1'
#
loop_
_entity.id
_entity.type
_entity.pdbx_description
1 polymer ?
#
loop_
_entity_poly.entity_id
_entity_poly.type
_entity_poly.pdbx_seq_one_letter_code
_entity_poly.pdbx_strand_id
1 'polypeptide(L)'
;MTYSFNGDYRLPQDASNMINHSVEHSVEELTDLNVAMWVQDDQSQNVLQSTYASRVDTQSTYSVGPKAPEDTTSIAHQEQSNALDVNVFPNPAKNNVQLSFNTQEMSDEISLAIYNVQGQKIDDLGEVAIHNNQQITIDCQDYDNGIYLIE
;
A
#
# COMPACT_ATOMS: atom_id res chain seq x y z
N MET A 1 -15.97 -13.56 6.15
CA MET A 1 -16.02 -15.01 5.87
C MET A 1 -15.05 -15.69 6.82
N THR A 2 -15.41 -16.85 7.36
CA THR A 2 -14.53 -17.68 8.21
C THR A 2 -14.40 -19.05 7.57
N TYR A 3 -13.18 -19.54 7.44
CA TYR A 3 -12.87 -20.89 6.97
C TYR A 3 -12.45 -21.74 8.16
N SER A 4 -12.96 -22.99 8.24
CA SER A 4 -12.58 -23.95 9.27
C SER A 4 -11.81 -25.08 8.63
N PHE A 5 -10.65 -25.43 9.18
CA PHE A 5 -9.89 -26.58 8.73
C PHE A 5 -10.59 -27.88 9.14
N ASN A 6 -10.45 -28.91 8.31
CA ASN A 6 -10.96 -30.24 8.59
C ASN A 6 -9.91 -31.05 9.37
N GLY A 7 -10.35 -31.80 10.37
CA GLY A 7 -9.50 -32.73 11.12
C GLY A 7 -8.48 -32.07 12.04
N ASP A 8 -7.55 -32.86 12.56
CA ASP A 8 -6.57 -32.44 13.56
C ASP A 8 -5.35 -31.74 12.94
N TYR A 9 -4.72 -30.85 13.71
CA TYR A 9 -3.47 -30.20 13.30
C TYR A 9 -2.29 -31.17 13.40
N ARG A 10 -1.45 -31.21 12.35
CA ARG A 10 -0.20 -31.97 12.32
C ARG A 10 0.84 -31.28 11.44
N LEU A 11 2.09 -31.24 11.89
CA LEU A 11 3.22 -30.87 11.01
C LEU A 11 3.72 -32.11 10.22
N PRO A 12 3.95 -32.01 8.91
CA PRO A 12 4.55 -33.10 8.14
C PRO A 12 5.97 -33.39 8.64
N GLN A 13 6.28 -34.67 8.85
CA GLN A 13 7.61 -35.09 9.32
C GLN A 13 8.69 -34.84 8.26
N ASP A 14 8.33 -35.00 6.98
CA ASP A 14 9.15 -34.73 5.80
C ASP A 14 8.26 -34.66 4.54
N ALA A 15 8.88 -34.38 3.38
CA ALA A 15 8.18 -34.26 2.10
C ALA A 15 7.52 -35.57 1.60
N SER A 16 7.90 -36.73 2.14
CA SER A 16 7.29 -38.02 1.81
C SER A 16 6.05 -38.32 2.67
N ASN A 17 5.84 -37.56 3.75
CA ASN A 17 4.71 -37.68 4.66
C ASN A 17 3.78 -36.46 4.55
N MET A 18 3.13 -36.36 3.39
CA MET A 18 2.21 -35.27 3.05
C MET A 18 0.96 -35.25 3.92
N ILE A 19 0.41 -34.05 4.13
CA ILE A 19 -0.84 -33.83 4.87
C ILE A 19 -2.04 -34.27 4.04
N ASN A 20 -2.92 -35.09 4.61
CA ASN A 20 -4.21 -35.41 4.00
C ASN A 20 -5.30 -34.42 4.46
N HIS A 21 -5.55 -33.39 3.64
CA HIS A 21 -6.52 -32.32 3.90
C HIS A 21 -7.99 -32.78 4.13
N SER A 22 -8.30 -34.07 3.97
CA SER A 22 -9.62 -34.63 4.30
C SER A 22 -9.78 -35.00 5.76
N VAL A 23 -8.68 -35.24 6.50
CA VAL A 23 -8.69 -35.75 7.88
C VAL A 23 -7.69 -35.05 8.81
N GLU A 24 -6.83 -34.19 8.27
CA GLU A 24 -5.82 -33.43 9.01
C GLU A 24 -5.45 -32.14 8.27
N HIS A 25 -4.77 -31.22 8.96
CA HIS A 25 -4.27 -29.98 8.37
C HIS A 25 -2.92 -29.55 8.97
N SER A 26 -2.17 -28.76 8.21
CA SER A 26 -1.03 -27.98 8.71
C SER A 26 -1.28 -26.50 8.40
N VAL A 27 -0.92 -25.64 9.34
CA VAL A 27 -0.88 -24.19 9.16
C VAL A 27 0.50 -23.76 9.61
N GLU A 28 1.27 -23.20 8.68
CA GLU A 28 2.55 -22.58 8.98
C GLU A 28 2.30 -21.23 9.62
N GLU A 29 3.05 -20.93 10.68
CA GLU A 29 3.17 -19.57 11.16
C GLU A 29 4.40 -18.94 10.50
N LEU A 30 4.33 -17.66 10.16
CA LEU A 30 5.36 -16.96 9.39
C LEU A 30 6.15 -15.95 10.24
N THR A 31 6.16 -16.08 11.57
CA THR A 31 6.82 -15.08 12.43
C THR A 31 8.34 -15.09 12.33
N ASP A 32 8.90 -16.22 11.92
CA ASP A 32 10.32 -16.47 11.72
C ASP A 32 10.72 -16.54 10.23
N LEU A 33 9.79 -16.21 9.32
CA LEU A 33 10.08 -16.09 7.90
C LEU A 33 10.94 -14.85 7.63
N ASN A 34 12.08 -15.05 6.96
CA ASN A 34 12.92 -13.98 6.45
C ASN A 34 13.08 -14.12 4.94
N VAL A 35 13.25 -12.99 4.24
CA VAL A 35 13.52 -12.98 2.80
C VAL A 35 14.99 -12.60 2.60
N ALA A 36 15.73 -13.42 1.86
CA ALA A 36 17.09 -13.10 1.43
C ALA A 36 17.08 -12.72 -0.06
N MET A 37 17.87 -11.71 -0.42
CA MET A 37 18.03 -11.24 -1.80
C MET A 37 19.53 -11.22 -2.12
N TRP A 38 19.89 -11.61 -3.33
CA TRP A 38 21.27 -11.54 -3.79
C TRP A 38 21.37 -11.26 -5.28
N VAL A 39 22.49 -10.69 -5.69
CA VAL A 39 22.89 -10.54 -7.08
C VAL A 39 23.93 -11.62 -7.36
N GLN A 40 23.68 -12.43 -8.38
CA GLN A 40 24.53 -13.55 -8.77
C GLN A 40 25.06 -13.35 -10.19
N ASP A 41 26.32 -13.71 -10.42
CA ASP A 41 26.84 -13.85 -11.77
C ASP A 41 26.29 -15.13 -12.43
N ASP A 42 25.65 -14.99 -13.59
CA ASP A 42 24.93 -16.09 -14.24
C ASP A 42 25.86 -17.20 -14.78
N GLN A 43 27.12 -16.86 -15.14
CA GLN A 43 28.05 -17.85 -15.66
C GLN A 43 28.79 -18.62 -14.57
N SER A 44 29.34 -17.91 -13.59
CA SER A 44 30.13 -18.48 -12.50
C SER A 44 29.30 -18.93 -11.31
N GLN A 45 28.01 -18.58 -11.28
CA GLN A 45 27.08 -18.85 -10.18
C GLN A 45 27.55 -18.28 -8.83
N ASN A 46 28.47 -17.31 -8.83
CA ASN A 46 28.94 -16.67 -7.61
C ASN A 46 28.02 -15.53 -7.19
N VAL A 47 27.78 -15.41 -5.89
CA VAL A 47 27.07 -14.27 -5.30
C VAL A 47 28.00 -13.06 -5.24
N LEU A 48 27.62 -11.97 -5.90
CA LEU A 48 28.36 -10.70 -5.94
C LEU A 48 28.00 -9.80 -4.75
N GLN A 49 26.72 -9.81 -4.39
CA GLN A 49 26.18 -9.05 -3.26
C GLN A 49 24.96 -9.77 -2.70
N SER A 50 24.74 -9.68 -1.38
CA SER A 50 23.55 -10.22 -0.74
C SER A 50 23.07 -9.29 0.37
N THR A 51 21.78 -9.35 0.66
CA THR A 51 21.13 -8.67 1.77
C THR A 51 19.91 -9.48 2.23
N TYR A 52 19.41 -9.20 3.42
CA TYR A 52 18.13 -9.71 3.89
C TYR A 52 17.11 -8.58 3.87
N ALA A 53 15.86 -8.88 3.51
CA ALA A 53 14.77 -7.94 3.62
C ALA A 53 14.44 -7.74 5.10
N SER A 54 14.47 -6.49 5.55
CA SER A 54 13.94 -6.11 6.84
C SER A 54 12.55 -5.52 6.62
N ARG A 55 11.56 -5.99 7.38
CA ARG A 55 10.23 -5.40 7.39
C ARG A 55 10.32 -4.04 8.10
N VAL A 56 10.13 -2.97 7.35
CA VAL A 56 10.00 -1.62 7.91
C VAL A 56 8.51 -1.37 8.16
N ASP A 57 8.07 -1.46 9.41
CA ASP A 57 6.74 -1.01 9.80
C ASP A 57 6.73 0.53 9.76
N THR A 58 5.94 1.10 8.84
CA THR A 58 5.87 2.54 8.52
C THR A 58 5.27 3.44 9.63
N GLN A 59 5.18 2.95 10.87
CA GLN A 59 4.57 3.62 12.01
C GLN A 59 5.57 4.12 13.07
N SER A 60 6.87 4.17 12.76
CA SER A 60 7.86 4.72 13.70
C SER A 60 8.70 5.82 13.06
N THR A 61 8.37 7.05 13.47
CA THR A 61 9.20 8.25 13.41
C THR A 61 10.69 7.95 13.36
N TYR A 62 11.36 8.54 12.37
CA TYR A 62 12.81 8.66 12.27
C TYR A 62 13.47 8.87 13.64
N SER A 63 14.04 7.79 14.19
CA SER A 63 15.17 7.88 15.11
C SER A 63 16.38 7.43 14.32
N VAL A 64 17.06 8.41 13.73
CA VAL A 64 18.37 8.23 13.12
C VAL A 64 19.35 7.67 14.16
N GLY A 65 19.76 6.41 13.95
CA GLY A 65 20.97 5.83 14.51
C GLY A 65 21.05 4.30 14.32
N PRO A 66 22.25 3.70 14.12
CA PRO A 66 23.42 4.21 13.41
C PRO A 66 23.29 3.94 11.90
N LYS A 67 23.82 4.87 11.09
CA LYS A 67 24.14 4.76 9.65
C LYS A 67 23.63 3.49 8.97
N ALA A 68 22.48 3.59 8.30
CA ALA A 68 22.09 2.61 7.30
C ALA A 68 23.29 2.40 6.34
N PRO A 69 23.66 1.16 6.00
CA PRO A 69 24.67 0.91 4.99
C PRO A 69 24.33 1.73 3.76
N GLU A 70 25.32 2.39 3.20
CA GLU A 70 25.22 3.41 2.15
C GLU A 70 24.70 2.83 0.82
N ASP A 71 24.45 1.51 0.81
CA ASP A 71 24.05 0.65 -0.29
C ASP A 71 22.72 -0.11 0.00
N THR A 72 21.79 0.47 0.76
CA THR A 72 20.43 -0.08 0.82
C THR A 72 19.66 0.29 -0.44
N THR A 73 19.49 -0.66 -1.36
CA THR A 73 18.48 -0.61 -2.41
C THR A 73 17.10 -0.91 -1.81
N SER A 74 16.59 0.02 -1.00
CA SER A 74 15.19 -0.04 -0.56
C SER A 74 14.29 0.46 -1.68
N ILE A 75 13.43 -0.40 -2.24
CA ILE A 75 12.16 0.07 -2.83
C ILE A 75 11.20 0.28 -1.66
N ALA A 76 11.52 1.22 -0.78
CA ALA A 76 10.53 1.74 0.14
C ALA A 76 9.68 2.69 -0.70
N HIS A 77 8.40 2.36 -0.87
CA HIS A 77 7.41 3.33 -1.33
C HIS A 77 7.26 4.32 -0.18
N GLN A 78 8.07 5.37 -0.21
CA GLN A 78 7.88 6.51 0.66
C GLN A 78 6.71 7.27 0.05
N GLU A 79 5.50 7.03 0.57
CA GLU A 79 4.40 7.98 0.39
C GLU A 79 4.94 9.28 0.97
N GLN A 80 5.37 10.18 0.10
CA GLN A 80 5.76 11.52 0.51
C GLN A 80 4.52 12.06 1.23
N SER A 81 4.64 12.28 2.55
CA SER A 81 3.59 12.94 3.31
C SER A 81 3.29 14.23 2.59
N ASN A 82 2.18 14.25 1.84
CA ASN A 82 1.74 15.45 1.16
C ASN A 82 1.58 16.51 2.26
N ALA A 83 2.07 17.73 2.00
CA ALA A 83 1.88 18.86 2.91
C ALA A 83 0.39 19.23 3.11
N LEU A 84 -0.50 18.51 2.42
CA LEU A 84 -1.94 18.66 2.42
C LEU A 84 -2.56 17.40 3.06
N ASP A 85 -3.11 17.57 4.28
CA ASP A 85 -3.92 16.54 4.92
C ASP A 85 -5.26 16.44 4.20
N VAL A 86 -5.36 15.53 3.23
CA VAL A 86 -6.57 15.29 2.43
C VAL A 86 -7.37 14.13 3.00
N ASN A 87 -8.64 14.37 3.29
CA ASN A 87 -9.60 13.37 3.76
C ASN A 87 -10.73 13.20 2.75
N VAL A 88 -11.16 11.96 2.53
CA VAL A 88 -12.19 11.61 1.55
C VAL A 88 -13.27 10.77 2.23
N PHE A 89 -14.52 11.23 2.22
CA PHE A 89 -15.64 10.53 2.86
C PHE A 89 -16.98 10.72 2.12
N PRO A 90 -17.85 9.70 2.01
CA PRO A 90 -17.56 8.29 2.31
C PRO A 90 -16.64 7.69 1.23
N ASN A 91 -15.68 6.88 1.65
CA ASN A 91 -14.93 6.01 0.75
C ASN A 91 -15.05 4.57 1.28
N PRO A 92 -15.79 3.65 0.62
CA PRO A 92 -16.44 3.79 -0.71
C PRO A 92 -17.68 4.71 -0.76
N ALA A 93 -17.89 5.41 -1.88
CA ALA A 93 -19.04 6.28 -2.15
C ALA A 93 -20.08 5.61 -3.08
N LYS A 94 -21.33 6.09 -3.03
CA LYS A 94 -22.39 5.69 -3.99
C LYS A 94 -22.82 6.81 -4.92
N ASN A 95 -23.12 7.97 -4.34
CA ASN A 95 -23.69 9.09 -5.08
C ASN A 95 -22.79 10.31 -5.00
N ASN A 96 -22.19 10.56 -3.84
CA ASN A 96 -21.29 11.66 -3.65
C ASN A 96 -20.13 11.26 -2.75
N VAL A 97 -19.03 11.97 -2.94
CA VAL A 97 -17.87 11.92 -2.06
C VAL A 97 -17.49 13.34 -1.68
N GLN A 98 -17.02 13.49 -0.45
CA GLN A 98 -16.60 14.75 0.10
C GLN A 98 -15.09 14.73 0.31
N LEU A 99 -14.43 15.67 -0.34
CA LEU A 99 -13.01 15.94 -0.21
C LEU A 99 -12.82 17.08 0.80
N SER A 100 -12.18 16.80 1.93
CA SER A 100 -11.87 17.78 2.97
C SER A 100 -10.36 17.92 3.11
N PHE A 101 -9.83 19.14 3.02
CA PHE A 101 -8.39 19.36 3.15
C PHE A 101 -8.09 20.72 3.80
N ASN A 102 -6.88 20.85 4.33
CA ASN A 102 -6.40 22.08 4.94
C ASN A 102 -5.08 22.51 4.31
N THR A 103 -5.00 23.76 3.87
CA THR A 103 -3.84 24.36 3.21
C THR A 103 -3.20 25.37 4.17
N GLN A 104 -1.93 25.16 4.55
CA GLN A 104 -1.20 26.12 5.39
C GLN A 104 -0.53 27.24 4.57
N GLU A 105 -0.22 26.97 3.30
CA GLU A 105 0.43 27.91 2.38
C GLU A 105 -0.60 28.43 1.37
N MET A 106 -0.75 29.75 1.32
CA MET A 106 -1.70 30.44 0.46
C MET A 106 -1.18 30.45 -0.99
N SER A 107 -1.50 29.41 -1.77
CA SER A 107 -1.72 29.61 -3.21
C SER A 107 -3.14 30.13 -3.39
N ASP A 108 -3.39 30.98 -4.38
CA ASP A 108 -4.71 31.59 -4.53
C ASP A 108 -5.76 30.52 -4.93
N GLU A 109 -5.36 29.49 -5.67
CA GLU A 109 -6.23 28.47 -6.27
C GLU A 109 -5.56 27.08 -6.31
N ILE A 110 -6.35 26.02 -6.16
CA ILE A 110 -5.96 24.64 -6.51
C ILE A 110 -6.76 24.16 -7.72
N SER A 111 -6.15 23.41 -8.62
CA SER A 111 -6.87 22.65 -9.65
C SER A 111 -7.21 21.26 -9.15
N LEU A 112 -8.44 20.81 -9.35
CA LEU A 112 -8.84 19.43 -9.01
C LEU A 112 -9.35 18.69 -10.23
N ALA A 113 -8.82 17.49 -10.46
CA ALA A 113 -9.26 16.60 -11.53
C ALA A 113 -9.41 15.15 -11.02
N ILE A 114 -10.30 14.41 -11.67
CA ILE A 114 -10.60 13.01 -11.32
C ILE A 114 -10.22 12.11 -12.48
N TYR A 115 -9.50 11.04 -12.16
CA TYR A 115 -9.05 10.04 -13.13
C TYR A 115 -9.50 8.64 -12.75
N ASN A 116 -9.73 7.78 -13.74
CA ASN A 116 -9.85 6.34 -13.50
C ASN A 116 -8.46 5.66 -13.43
N VAL A 117 -8.42 4.37 -13.09
CA VAL A 117 -7.15 3.61 -13.01
C VAL A 117 -6.42 3.43 -14.35
N GLN A 118 -7.07 3.73 -15.47
CA GLN A 118 -6.44 3.76 -16.80
C GLN A 118 -5.83 5.13 -17.12
N GLY A 119 -5.92 6.11 -16.21
CA GLY A 119 -5.42 7.48 -16.40
C GLY A 119 -6.31 8.34 -17.30
N GLN A 120 -7.55 7.93 -17.57
CA GLN A 120 -8.51 8.75 -18.32
C GLN A 120 -9.10 9.78 -17.37
N LYS A 121 -9.10 11.06 -17.78
CA LYS A 121 -9.77 12.14 -17.04
C LYS A 121 -11.28 11.99 -17.16
N ILE A 122 -11.94 11.84 -16.01
CA ILE A 122 -13.38 11.62 -15.87
C ILE A 122 -14.08 12.94 -15.57
N ASP A 123 -13.48 13.78 -14.74
CA ASP A 123 -14.04 15.09 -14.39
C ASP A 123 -12.94 16.12 -14.11
N ASP A 124 -13.30 17.39 -14.29
CA ASP A 124 -12.45 18.55 -14.12
C ASP A 124 -13.21 19.60 -13.32
N LEU A 125 -12.89 19.70 -12.04
CA LEU A 125 -13.55 20.58 -11.08
C LEU A 125 -13.03 22.03 -11.17
N GLY A 126 -11.99 22.26 -11.99
CA GLY A 126 -11.40 23.57 -12.22
C GLY A 126 -10.64 24.14 -11.01
N GLU A 127 -10.42 25.45 -11.06
CA GLU A 127 -9.75 26.22 -10.01
C GLU A 127 -10.69 26.45 -8.83
N VAL A 128 -10.27 26.01 -7.65
CA VAL A 128 -11.00 26.18 -6.40
C VAL A 128 -10.23 27.12 -5.48
N ALA A 129 -10.87 28.23 -5.13
CA ALA A 129 -10.31 29.23 -4.23
C ALA A 129 -10.04 28.65 -2.85
N ILE A 130 -8.82 28.85 -2.35
CA ILE A 130 -8.33 28.21 -1.13
C ILE A 130 -8.84 28.93 0.13
N HIS A 131 -9.44 28.17 1.05
CA HIS A 131 -9.82 28.62 2.40
C HIS A 131 -9.39 27.60 3.47
N ASN A 132 -9.25 28.05 4.71
CA ASN A 132 -9.08 27.14 5.86
C ASN A 132 -10.29 26.20 5.98
N ASN A 133 -10.02 24.90 6.15
CA ASN A 133 -11.01 23.82 6.25
C ASN A 133 -11.94 23.74 5.02
N GLN A 134 -11.35 23.62 3.83
CA GLN A 134 -12.11 23.45 2.60
C GLN A 134 -12.84 22.11 2.56
N GLN A 135 -14.04 22.12 1.99
CA GLN A 135 -14.86 20.94 1.79
C GLN A 135 -15.50 21.01 0.40
N ILE A 136 -15.18 20.05 -0.46
CA ILE A 136 -15.70 19.96 -1.83
C ILE A 136 -16.54 18.69 -1.94
N THR A 137 -17.74 18.84 -2.49
CA THR A 137 -18.62 17.70 -2.77
C THR A 137 -18.52 17.37 -4.25
N ILE A 138 -18.19 16.12 -4.55
CA ILE A 138 -18.08 15.57 -5.88
C ILE A 138 -19.29 14.65 -6.08
N ASP A 139 -20.06 14.87 -7.15
CA ASP A 139 -21.14 13.97 -7.57
C ASP A 139 -20.54 12.85 -8.42
N CYS A 140 -20.74 11.60 -7.98
CA CYS A 140 -20.23 10.41 -8.65
C CYS A 140 -21.36 9.46 -9.06
N GLN A 141 -22.62 9.91 -9.11
CA GLN A 141 -23.77 9.09 -9.50
C GLN A 141 -23.63 8.48 -10.90
N ASP A 142 -23.02 9.22 -11.83
CA ASP A 142 -22.84 8.80 -13.21
C ASP A 142 -21.49 8.10 -13.45
N TYR A 143 -20.70 7.87 -12.39
CA TYR A 143 -19.43 7.18 -12.51
C TYR A 143 -19.64 5.68 -12.51
N ASP A 144 -18.94 4.98 -13.40
CA ASP A 144 -18.90 3.52 -13.36
C ASP A 144 -18.31 3.02 -12.02
N ASN A 145 -18.70 1.83 -11.58
CA ASN A 145 -18.14 1.27 -10.35
C ASN A 145 -16.64 1.00 -10.53
N GLY A 146 -15.80 1.63 -9.71
CA GLY A 146 -14.34 1.49 -9.82
C GLY A 146 -13.55 2.26 -8.78
N ILE A 147 -12.23 2.23 -8.95
CA ILE A 147 -11.27 3.03 -8.18
C ILE A 147 -10.96 4.29 -9.00
N TYR A 148 -10.89 5.43 -8.32
CA TYR A 148 -10.62 6.73 -8.90
C TYR A 148 -9.48 7.41 -8.15
N LEU A 149 -8.69 8.20 -8.88
CA LEU A 149 -7.63 9.05 -8.36
C LEU A 149 -8.09 10.52 -8.41
N ILE A 150 -7.76 11.29 -7.38
CA ILE A 150 -7.99 12.73 -7.29
C ILE A 150 -6.61 13.40 -7.29
N GLU A 151 -6.39 14.33 -8.22
CA GLU A 151 -5.16 15.14 -8.33
C GLU A 151 -5.48 16.64 -8.31
#